data_AF-A0A7J6DP90-F1
#
_entry.id   AF-A0A7J6DP90-F1
#
_cell.length_a   1.000
_cell.length_b   1.000
_cell.length_c   1.000
_cell.angle_alpha   90.00
_cell.angle_beta   90.00
_cell.angle_gamma   90.00
#
_symmetry.space_group_name_H-M   'P 1'
#
loop_
_entity.id
_entity.type
_entity.pdbx_description
1 polymer ?
#
loop_
_entity_poly.entity_id
_entity_poly.type
_entity_poly.pdbx_seq_one_letter_code
_entity_poly.pdbx_strand_id
1 'polypeptide(L)'
;MNPISVFCFLTLLSIGLNQIPQIYGDLISDTCGKALYKDVCEKTLRADPNSRGAKVDGLAKIALKAASSSAKTTQGQITSLLKTAKDKAVIAALKDCNENYDGANSQLNDSLKAMVNKRYADVNIWVTAAMTDGDSCEDGFKKVSEDGSAGRQEESGEARVEQEGSAGRQGESRERGAGSVRGTRMAHHLCFHWSF
;
A
#
# COMPACT_ATOMS: atom_id res chain seq x y z
N MET A 1 -26.29 32.67 -51.09
CA MET A 1 -26.10 31.98 -49.79
C MET A 1 -26.89 32.73 -48.74
N ASN A 2 -27.78 32.07 -48.02
CA ASN A 2 -28.75 32.72 -47.13
C ASN A 2 -28.04 33.16 -45.83
N PRO A 3 -28.03 34.46 -45.45
CA PRO A 3 -27.24 34.95 -44.31
C PRO A 3 -27.63 34.29 -42.98
N ILE A 4 -28.89 33.85 -42.88
CA ILE A 4 -29.42 33.09 -41.73
C ILE A 4 -28.73 31.73 -41.60
N SER A 5 -28.47 31.07 -42.73
CA SER A 5 -27.81 29.76 -42.76
C SER A 5 -26.37 29.86 -42.24
N VAL A 6 -25.64 30.91 -42.66
CA VAL A 6 -24.25 31.16 -42.23
C VAL A 6 -24.18 31.44 -40.72
N PHE A 7 -25.12 32.20 -40.18
CA PHE A 7 -25.19 32.48 -38.75
C PHE A 7 -25.46 31.23 -37.91
N CYS A 8 -26.37 30.35 -38.36
CA CYS A 8 -26.63 29.07 -37.69
C CYS A 8 -25.38 28.19 -37.65
N PHE A 9 -24.64 28.07 -38.76
CA PHE A 9 -23.41 27.27 -38.80
C PHE A 9 -22.32 27.79 -37.85
N LEU A 10 -22.15 29.12 -37.75
CA LEU A 10 -21.17 29.72 -36.83
C LEU A 10 -21.54 29.50 -35.36
N THR A 11 -22.83 29.62 -35.01
CA THR A 11 -23.30 29.35 -33.64
C THR A 11 -23.15 27.88 -33.24
N LEU A 12 -23.40 26.94 -34.17
CA LEU A 12 -23.23 25.51 -33.92
C LEU A 12 -21.75 25.12 -33.78
N LEU A 13 -20.84 25.77 -34.51
CA LEU A 13 -19.39 25.54 -34.39
C LEU A 13 -18.85 26.03 -33.03
N SER A 14 -19.36 27.13 -32.48
CA SER A 14 -18.96 27.65 -31.16
C SER A 14 -19.48 26.81 -29.99
N ILE A 15 -20.65 26.16 -30.14
CA ILE A 15 -21.22 25.27 -29.12
C ILE A 15 -20.52 23.90 -29.15
N GLY A 16 -20.11 23.42 -30.33
CA GLY A 16 -19.48 22.11 -30.53
C GLY A 16 -18.02 21.98 -30.05
N LEU A 17 -17.31 23.09 -29.80
CA LEU A 17 -15.89 23.05 -29.38
C LEU A 17 -15.68 23.09 -27.85
N ASN A 18 -16.73 23.26 -27.06
CA ASN A 18 -16.60 23.41 -25.60
C ASN A 18 -16.87 22.14 -24.79
N GLN A 19 -17.29 21.04 -25.43
CA GLN A 19 -17.40 19.73 -24.80
C GLN A 19 -16.82 18.65 -25.70
N ILE A 20 -15.48 18.65 -25.86
CA ILE A 20 -14.79 17.39 -26.09
C ILE A 20 -14.72 16.74 -24.70
N PRO A 21 -15.54 15.74 -24.35
CA PRO A 21 -15.24 14.91 -23.20
C PRO A 21 -13.85 14.35 -23.47
N GLN A 22 -12.88 14.77 -22.69
CA GLN A 22 -11.55 14.21 -22.73
C GLN A 22 -11.71 12.73 -22.37
N ILE A 23 -11.86 11.86 -23.37
CA ILE A 23 -11.60 10.42 -23.23
C ILE A 23 -10.08 10.27 -23.24
N TYR A 24 -9.44 10.90 -22.26
CA TYR A 24 -8.16 10.49 -21.73
C TYR A 24 -8.52 9.79 -20.44
N GLY A 25 -8.08 8.54 -20.27
CA GLY A 25 -8.24 7.82 -19.01
C GLY A 25 -7.83 8.74 -17.85
N ASP A 26 -8.65 8.76 -16.80
CA ASP A 26 -8.29 9.46 -15.58
C ASP A 26 -6.95 8.89 -15.09
N LEU A 27 -5.91 9.73 -15.00
CA LEU A 27 -4.56 9.30 -14.60
C LEU A 27 -4.59 8.56 -13.26
N ILE A 28 -5.52 8.90 -12.37
CA ILE A 28 -5.75 8.16 -11.12
C ILE A 28 -6.20 6.73 -11.42
N SER A 29 -7.20 6.55 -12.29
CA SER A 29 -7.70 5.22 -12.66
C SER A 29 -6.64 4.40 -13.41
N ASP A 30 -5.87 5.03 -14.31
CA ASP A 30 -4.76 4.37 -15.01
C ASP A 30 -3.64 3.92 -14.06
N THR A 31 -3.33 4.76 -13.06
CA THR A 31 -2.31 4.45 -12.04
C THR A 31 -2.81 3.36 -11.11
N CYS A 32 -4.02 3.50 -10.57
CA CYS A 32 -4.63 2.55 -9.65
C CYS A 32 -5.00 1.22 -10.31
N GLY A 33 -5.18 1.18 -11.64
CA GLY A 33 -5.36 -0.05 -12.40
C GLY A 33 -4.18 -1.01 -12.32
N LYS A 34 -3.00 -0.53 -11.89
CA LYS A 34 -1.79 -1.34 -11.65
C LYS A 34 -1.61 -1.73 -10.19
N ALA A 35 -2.44 -1.20 -9.28
CA ALA A 35 -2.34 -1.49 -7.85
C ALA A 35 -3.08 -2.79 -7.52
N LEU A 36 -2.58 -3.53 -6.52
CA LEU A 36 -3.24 -4.72 -5.99
C LEU A 36 -4.64 -4.41 -5.45
N TYR A 37 -4.80 -3.25 -4.80
CA TYR A 37 -6.05 -2.80 -4.20
C TYR A 37 -6.57 -1.55 -4.92
N LYS A 38 -7.11 -1.75 -6.12
CA LYS A 38 -7.58 -0.67 -7.00
C LYS A 38 -8.54 0.29 -6.29
N ASP A 39 -9.57 -0.23 -5.63
CA ASP A 39 -10.61 0.61 -5.01
C ASP A 39 -10.06 1.46 -3.86
N VAL A 40 -9.14 0.89 -3.06
CA VAL A 40 -8.46 1.61 -1.98
C VAL A 40 -7.58 2.72 -2.57
N CYS A 41 -6.83 2.42 -3.63
CA CYS A 41 -6.02 3.40 -4.34
C CYS A 41 -6.88 4.56 -4.87
N GLU A 42 -7.97 4.26 -5.59
CA GLU A 42 -8.81 5.28 -6.19
C GLU A 42 -9.49 6.15 -5.11
N LYS A 43 -10.06 5.53 -4.07
CA LYS A 43 -10.66 6.28 -2.94
C LYS A 43 -9.64 7.17 -2.26
N THR A 44 -8.45 6.66 -2.00
CA THR A 44 -7.37 7.41 -1.33
C THR A 44 -6.94 8.62 -2.15
N LEU A 45 -6.64 8.41 -3.44
CA LEU A 45 -6.17 9.50 -4.30
C LEU A 45 -7.28 10.50 -4.59
N ARG A 46 -8.52 10.06 -4.83
CA ARG A 46 -9.63 10.98 -5.11
C ARG A 46 -10.08 11.78 -3.90
N ALA A 47 -9.81 11.32 -2.68
CA ALA A 47 -10.09 12.07 -1.46
C ALA A 47 -9.15 13.27 -1.27
N ASP A 48 -7.94 13.23 -1.83
CA ASP A 48 -6.98 14.33 -1.71
C ASP A 48 -7.18 15.36 -2.85
N PRO A 49 -7.54 16.62 -2.55
CA PRO A 49 -7.73 17.64 -3.57
C PRO A 49 -6.45 17.96 -4.37
N ASN A 50 -5.27 17.66 -3.83
CA ASN A 50 -3.99 17.84 -4.50
C ASN A 50 -3.74 16.80 -5.61
N SER A 51 -4.56 15.75 -5.70
CA SER A 51 -4.48 14.77 -6.79
C SER A 51 -4.91 15.37 -8.13
N ARG A 52 -5.71 16.45 -8.12
CA ARG A 52 -6.16 17.10 -9.35
C ARG A 52 -4.99 17.76 -10.06
N GLY A 53 -4.66 17.28 -11.26
CA GLY A 53 -3.54 17.78 -12.06
C GLY A 53 -2.16 17.29 -11.58
N ALA A 54 -2.12 16.41 -10.57
CA ALA A 54 -0.89 15.76 -10.17
C ALA A 54 -0.40 14.80 -11.27
N LYS A 55 0.92 14.72 -11.44
CA LYS A 55 1.58 13.66 -12.20
C LYS A 55 1.75 12.42 -11.32
N VAL A 56 2.20 11.30 -11.90
CA VAL A 56 2.35 10.01 -11.19
C VAL A 56 3.23 10.12 -9.94
N ASP A 57 4.30 10.91 -9.97
CA ASP A 57 5.15 11.19 -8.81
C ASP A 57 4.42 11.95 -7.70
N GLY A 58 3.57 12.91 -8.07
CA GLY A 58 2.66 13.60 -7.16
C GLY A 58 1.64 12.64 -6.53
N LEU A 59 1.00 11.79 -7.34
CA LEU A 59 0.06 10.78 -6.86
C LEU A 59 0.73 9.77 -5.90
N ALA A 60 1.95 9.31 -6.22
CA ALA A 60 2.73 8.43 -5.35
C ALA A 60 3.06 9.11 -4.00
N LYS A 61 3.40 10.40 -4.00
CA LYS A 61 3.64 11.16 -2.76
C LYS A 61 2.37 11.29 -1.92
N ILE A 62 1.22 11.49 -2.54
CA ILE A 62 -0.09 11.53 -1.85
C ILE A 62 -0.39 10.16 -1.23
N ALA A 63 -0.22 9.08 -1.98
CA ALA A 63 -0.42 7.71 -1.47
C ALA A 63 0.50 7.41 -0.27
N LEU A 64 1.78 7.77 -0.33
CA LEU A 64 2.72 7.59 0.79
C LEU A 64 2.32 8.38 2.04
N LYS A 65 1.83 9.61 1.88
CA LYS A 65 1.32 10.40 3.01
C LYS A 65 0.09 9.74 3.64
N ALA A 66 -0.84 9.25 2.83
CA ALA A 66 -2.01 8.54 3.30
C ALA A 66 -1.63 7.24 4.03
N ALA A 67 -0.68 6.47 3.50
CA ALA A 67 -0.14 5.29 4.16
C ALA A 67 0.52 5.63 5.50
N SER A 68 1.36 6.68 5.55
CA SER A 68 2.00 7.14 6.79
C SER A 68 0.98 7.61 7.83
N SER A 69 -0.07 8.32 7.41
CA SER A 69 -1.16 8.71 8.32
C SER A 69 -1.88 7.49 8.87
N SER A 70 -2.19 6.52 8.00
CA SER A 70 -2.87 5.28 8.40
C SER A 70 -2.02 4.48 9.39
N ALA A 71 -0.73 4.31 9.12
CA ALA A 71 0.19 3.59 9.99
C ALA A 71 0.29 4.22 11.40
N LYS A 72 0.36 5.56 11.49
CA LYS A 72 0.33 6.27 12.77
C LYS A 72 -0.98 6.08 13.52
N THR A 73 -2.12 6.17 12.82
CA THR A 73 -3.43 5.92 13.41
C THR A 73 -3.51 4.50 13.96
N THR A 74 -3.09 3.50 13.19
CA THR A 74 -3.08 2.09 13.61
C THR A 74 -2.18 1.89 14.83
N GLN A 75 -0.98 2.46 14.84
CA GLN A 75 -0.09 2.38 16.00
C GLN A 75 -0.71 3.01 17.25
N GLY A 76 -1.40 4.14 17.11
CA GLY A 76 -2.15 4.77 18.19
C GLY A 76 -3.28 3.88 18.73
N GLN A 77 -3.95 3.14 17.85
CA GLN A 77 -4.96 2.14 18.24
C GLN A 77 -4.32 0.95 18.96
N ILE A 78 -3.20 0.41 18.47
CA ILE A 78 -2.42 -0.65 19.14
C ILE A 78 -2.02 -0.21 20.54
N THR A 79 -1.47 0.99 20.68
CA THR A 79 -1.10 1.58 21.97
C THR A 79 -2.31 1.71 22.91
N SER A 80 -3.48 2.04 22.37
CA SER A 80 -4.71 2.15 23.16
C SER A 80 -5.23 0.77 23.60
N LEU A 81 -5.16 -0.23 22.74
CA LEU A 81 -5.53 -1.62 23.02
C LEU A 81 -4.60 -2.24 24.07
N LEU A 82 -3.29 -1.95 24.03
CA LEU A 82 -2.32 -2.40 25.04
C LEU A 82 -2.69 -1.98 26.47
N LYS A 83 -3.39 -0.86 26.64
CA LYS A 83 -3.81 -0.37 27.97
C LYS A 83 -4.99 -1.15 28.56
N THR A 84 -5.79 -1.80 27.72
CA THR A 84 -7.04 -2.46 28.12
C THR A 84 -7.00 -3.97 27.97
N ALA A 85 -6.05 -4.50 27.18
CA ALA A 85 -5.85 -5.92 26.99
C ALA A 85 -5.50 -6.63 28.31
N LYS A 86 -6.10 -7.82 28.50
CA LYS A 86 -5.89 -8.68 29.69
C LYS A 86 -5.27 -10.03 29.34
N ASP A 87 -5.56 -10.52 28.14
CA ASP A 87 -5.01 -11.78 27.67
C ASP A 87 -3.52 -11.62 27.34
N LYS A 88 -2.69 -12.51 27.85
CA LYS A 88 -1.23 -12.41 27.72
C LYS A 88 -0.76 -12.59 26.28
N ALA A 89 -1.40 -13.48 25.52
CA ALA A 89 -1.04 -13.73 24.14
C ALA A 89 -1.44 -12.53 23.26
N VAL A 90 -2.61 -11.93 23.53
CA VAL A 90 -3.02 -10.66 22.89
C VAL A 90 -2.08 -9.52 23.24
N ILE A 91 -1.64 -9.38 24.50
CA ILE A 91 -0.66 -8.35 24.89
C ILE A 91 0.67 -8.54 24.15
N ALA A 92 1.16 -9.78 24.04
CA ALA A 92 2.39 -10.08 23.31
C ALA A 92 2.26 -9.69 21.83
N ALA A 93 1.20 -10.17 21.15
CA ALA A 93 0.95 -9.84 19.76
C ALA A 93 0.81 -8.32 19.54
N LEU A 94 0.13 -7.59 20.44
CA LEU A 94 0.02 -6.14 20.36
C LEU A 94 1.37 -5.42 20.55
N LYS A 95 2.29 -5.95 21.36
CA LYS A 95 3.64 -5.38 21.51
C LYS A 95 4.45 -5.56 20.23
N ASP A 96 4.47 -6.78 19.70
CA ASP A 96 5.15 -7.09 18.44
C ASP A 96 4.59 -6.22 17.30
N CYS A 97 3.26 -6.07 17.25
CA CYS A 97 2.60 -5.14 16.34
C CYS A 97 3.05 -3.70 16.51
N ASN A 98 3.21 -3.22 17.75
CA ASN A 98 3.63 -1.85 18.00
C ASN A 98 5.05 -1.60 17.46
N GLU A 99 5.96 -2.57 17.63
CA GLU A 99 7.33 -2.52 17.11
C GLU A 99 7.36 -2.58 15.57
N ASN A 100 6.56 -3.45 14.96
CA ASN A 100 6.40 -3.51 13.51
C ASN A 100 5.89 -2.16 12.96
N TYR A 101 4.91 -1.54 13.62
CA TYR A 101 4.41 -0.22 13.19
C TYR A 101 5.40 0.92 13.44
N ASP A 102 6.32 0.82 14.41
CA ASP A 102 7.47 1.73 14.52
C ASP A 102 8.38 1.60 13.29
N GLY A 103 8.68 0.36 12.88
CA GLY A 103 9.42 0.05 11.65
C GLY A 103 8.76 0.63 10.41
N ALA A 104 7.48 0.30 10.19
CA ALA A 104 6.68 0.78 9.07
C ALA A 104 6.63 2.31 9.00
N ASN A 105 6.45 3.00 10.15
CA ASN A 105 6.43 4.45 10.21
C ASN A 105 7.79 5.07 9.80
N SER A 106 8.89 4.48 10.24
CA SER A 106 10.23 4.91 9.86
C SER A 106 10.47 4.75 8.36
N GLN A 107 10.13 3.58 7.81
CA GLN A 107 10.32 3.25 6.39
C GLN A 107 9.43 4.10 5.47
N LEU A 108 8.19 4.39 5.86
CA LEU A 108 7.30 5.31 5.13
C LEU A 108 7.84 6.75 5.13
N ASN A 109 8.43 7.19 6.25
CA ASN A 109 9.08 8.50 6.32
C ASN A 109 10.31 8.57 5.40
N ASP A 110 11.12 7.52 5.37
CA ASP A 110 12.27 7.45 4.47
C ASP A 110 11.84 7.34 2.99
N SER A 111 10.74 6.65 2.70
CA SER A 111 10.12 6.64 1.37
C SER A 111 9.73 8.06 0.93
N LEU A 112 9.15 8.87 1.83
CA LEU A 112 8.82 10.27 1.53
C LEU A 112 10.07 11.11 1.24
N LYS A 113 11.17 10.92 1.98
CA LYS A 113 12.46 11.59 1.72
C LYS A 113 13.08 11.14 0.38
N ALA A 114 13.01 9.84 0.08
CA ALA A 114 13.49 9.27 -1.17
C ALA A 114 12.69 9.79 -2.38
N MET A 115 11.37 9.90 -2.24
CA MET A 115 10.49 10.48 -3.28
C MET A 115 10.87 11.92 -3.64
N VAL A 116 11.20 12.76 -2.66
CA VAL A 116 11.64 14.15 -2.92
C VAL A 116 12.89 14.18 -3.81
N ASN A 117 13.77 13.20 -3.63
CA ASN A 117 15.01 13.06 -4.39
C ASN A 117 14.88 12.13 -5.62
N LYS A 118 13.65 11.72 -5.97
CA LYS A 118 13.34 10.81 -7.09
C LYS A 118 14.08 9.47 -7.03
N ARG A 119 14.45 9.01 -5.84
CA ARG A 119 15.09 7.69 -5.62
C ARG A 119 14.03 6.60 -5.58
N TYR A 120 13.42 6.29 -6.72
CA TYR A 120 12.26 5.40 -6.78
C TYR A 120 12.55 3.94 -6.42
N ALA A 121 13.78 3.46 -6.68
CA ALA A 121 14.22 2.15 -6.22
C ALA A 121 14.18 2.08 -4.69
N ASP A 122 14.62 3.15 -4.02
CA ASP A 122 14.54 3.24 -2.58
C ASP A 122 13.09 3.27 -2.11
N VAL A 123 12.24 4.08 -2.73
CA VAL A 123 10.82 4.12 -2.38
C VAL A 123 10.19 2.72 -2.44
N ASN A 124 10.51 1.93 -3.47
CA ASN A 124 10.00 0.57 -3.60
C ASN A 124 10.47 -0.36 -2.47
N ILE A 125 11.77 -0.33 -2.13
CA ILE A 125 12.32 -1.18 -1.06
C ILE A 125 11.67 -0.82 0.29
N TRP A 126 11.57 0.46 0.63
CA TRP A 126 11.11 0.91 1.94
C TRP A 126 9.58 0.75 2.08
N VAL A 127 8.82 0.97 1.01
CA VAL A 127 7.37 0.65 1.01
C VAL A 127 7.13 -0.85 1.16
N THR A 128 7.93 -1.68 0.48
CA THR A 128 7.79 -3.15 0.61
C THR A 128 8.10 -3.61 2.02
N ALA A 129 9.13 -3.03 2.66
CA ALA A 129 9.43 -3.27 4.08
C ALA A 129 8.24 -2.87 4.97
N ALA A 130 7.64 -1.69 4.75
CA ALA A 130 6.50 -1.23 5.56
C ALA A 130 5.27 -2.11 5.39
N MET A 131 5.05 -2.65 4.19
CA MET A 131 4.01 -3.64 3.95
C MET A 131 4.29 -4.95 4.70
N THR A 132 5.55 -5.40 4.71
CA THR A 132 5.98 -6.62 5.42
C THR A 132 5.80 -6.50 6.93
N ASP A 133 6.11 -5.33 7.50
CA ASP A 133 5.89 -5.04 8.91
C ASP A 133 4.39 -5.09 9.27
N GLY A 134 3.54 -4.53 8.41
CA GLY A 134 2.09 -4.63 8.55
C GLY A 134 1.59 -6.09 8.52
N ASP A 135 2.04 -6.86 7.53
CA ASP A 135 1.70 -8.28 7.41
C ASP A 135 2.18 -9.09 8.63
N SER A 136 3.37 -8.79 9.15
CA SER A 136 3.96 -9.45 10.31
C SER A 136 3.16 -9.18 11.59
N CYS A 137 2.60 -7.97 11.74
CA CYS A 137 1.68 -7.66 12.84
C CYS A 137 0.42 -8.55 12.77
N GLU A 138 -0.21 -8.64 11.60
CA GLU A 138 -1.42 -9.47 11.41
C GLU A 138 -1.14 -10.97 11.65
N ASP A 139 0.01 -11.46 11.20
CA ASP A 139 0.43 -12.84 11.41
C ASP A 139 0.68 -13.17 12.89
N GLY A 140 1.08 -12.19 13.70
CA GLY A 140 1.22 -12.32 15.15
C GLY A 140 -0.10 -12.74 15.82
N PHE A 141 -1.24 -12.24 15.34
CA PHE A 141 -2.56 -12.59 15.88
C PHE A 141 -3.08 -13.94 15.42
N LYS A 142 -2.67 -14.43 14.24
CA LYS A 142 -3.08 -15.78 13.77
C LYS A 142 -2.54 -16.87 14.69
N LYS A 143 -1.32 -16.69 15.21
CA LYS A 143 -0.72 -17.57 16.21
C LYS A 143 -1.52 -17.59 17.52
N VAL A 144 -2.05 -16.44 17.95
CA VAL A 144 -2.90 -16.35 19.15
C VAL A 144 -4.23 -17.11 18.98
N SER A 145 -4.80 -17.14 17.77
CA SER A 145 -6.05 -17.87 17.51
C SER A 145 -5.90 -19.39 17.42
N GLU A 146 -4.69 -19.89 17.16
CA GLU A 146 -4.39 -21.32 17.08
C GLU A 146 -3.82 -21.85 18.41
N ASP A 147 -3.12 -21.00 19.17
CA ASP A 147 -2.46 -21.33 20.44
C ASP A 147 -3.38 -21.16 21.67
N GLY A 148 -4.53 -21.81 21.62
CA GLY A 148 -5.17 -22.32 22.85
C GLY A 148 -4.37 -23.47 23.48
N SER A 149 -3.15 -23.79 23.00
CA SER A 149 -2.31 -24.89 23.49
C SER A 149 -0.84 -24.74 23.10
N ALA A 150 -0.06 -24.24 24.06
CA ALA A 150 1.40 -24.27 24.14
C ALA A 150 2.22 -23.37 23.19
N GLY A 151 2.69 -22.27 23.78
CA GLY A 151 3.74 -21.43 23.21
C GLY A 151 5.08 -22.14 22.99
N ARG A 152 5.83 -21.58 22.04
CA ARG A 152 7.29 -21.70 21.97
C ARG A 152 7.86 -20.42 21.39
N GLN A 153 8.73 -19.79 22.17
CA GLN A 153 9.68 -18.80 21.71
C GLN A 153 10.63 -19.48 20.73
N GLU A 154 10.82 -18.89 19.55
CA GLU A 154 12.06 -19.09 18.79
C GLU A 154 12.84 -17.79 18.81
N GLU A 155 13.93 -17.88 19.56
CA GLU A 155 15.00 -16.92 19.80
C GLU A 155 15.75 -16.61 18.48
N SER A 156 16.13 -15.35 18.32
CA SER A 156 16.92 -14.88 17.19
C SER A 156 18.29 -15.56 17.16
N GLY A 157 18.52 -16.39 16.15
CA GLY A 157 19.82 -16.96 15.83
C GLY A 157 20.52 -16.18 14.73
N GLU A 158 21.50 -15.36 15.14
CA GLU A 158 22.48 -14.71 14.27
C GLU A 158 23.27 -15.77 13.47
N ALA A 159 23.20 -15.72 12.13
CA ALA A 159 24.07 -16.50 11.25
C ALA A 159 24.99 -15.58 10.44
N ARG A 160 26.26 -15.66 10.83
CA ARG A 160 27.48 -15.09 10.28
C ARG A 160 27.60 -15.23 8.75
N VAL A 161 28.08 -14.16 8.12
CA VAL A 161 28.53 -14.08 6.72
C VAL A 161 29.68 -15.06 6.47
N GLU A 162 29.53 -15.95 5.50
CA GLU A 162 30.66 -16.59 4.80
C GLU A 162 30.52 -16.31 3.30
N GLN A 163 31.52 -15.60 2.78
CA GLN A 163 31.75 -15.40 1.35
C GLN A 163 32.58 -16.56 0.83
N GLU A 164 32.10 -17.30 -0.17
CA GLU A 164 32.97 -17.96 -1.15
C GLU A 164 32.35 -17.85 -2.55
N GLY A 165 33.21 -17.57 -3.53
CA GLY A 165 32.84 -17.24 -4.90
C GLY A 165 32.90 -18.42 -5.88
N SER A 166 32.16 -18.21 -6.98
CA SER A 166 32.34 -18.69 -8.36
C SER A 166 32.47 -20.20 -8.65
N ALA A 167 31.44 -20.76 -9.30
CA ALA A 167 31.48 -21.30 -10.68
C ALA A 167 30.19 -22.05 -11.00
N GLY A 168 29.60 -21.79 -12.18
CA GLY A 168 28.30 -22.33 -12.57
C GLY A 168 28.32 -23.73 -13.20
N ARG A 169 27.15 -24.38 -13.24
CA ARG A 169 26.63 -25.08 -14.42
C ARG A 169 25.13 -25.38 -14.28
N GLN A 170 24.48 -25.41 -15.45
CA GLN A 170 23.07 -25.63 -15.73
C GLN A 170 22.58 -27.03 -15.31
N GLY A 171 21.27 -27.16 -15.05
CA GLY A 171 20.57 -28.44 -15.13
C GLY A 171 19.26 -28.51 -14.36
N GLU A 172 18.17 -28.57 -15.14
CA GLU A 172 16.97 -29.37 -14.89
C GLU A 172 15.76 -28.75 -14.18
N SER A 173 14.82 -28.31 -15.02
CA SER A 173 13.41 -28.09 -14.73
C SER A 173 12.75 -29.35 -14.18
N ARG A 174 12.12 -29.23 -13.01
CA ARG A 174 11.11 -30.18 -12.56
C ARG A 174 9.89 -29.43 -12.06
N GLU A 175 8.88 -29.39 -12.93
CA GLU A 175 7.52 -28.98 -12.62
C GLU A 175 6.98 -29.83 -11.47
N ARG A 176 6.59 -29.18 -10.36
CA ARG A 176 5.67 -29.74 -9.37
C ARG A 176 4.82 -28.64 -8.76
N GLY A 177 3.52 -28.74 -9.00
CA GLY A 177 2.49 -28.38 -8.03
C GLY A 177 2.00 -26.93 -8.08
N ALA A 178 1.06 -26.67 -8.98
CA ALA A 178 0.06 -25.64 -8.76
C ALA A 178 -0.82 -26.03 -7.54
N GLY A 179 -0.39 -25.66 -6.34
CA GLY A 179 -1.27 -25.46 -5.18
C GLY A 179 -1.62 -23.98 -5.13
N SER A 180 -2.78 -23.57 -5.66
CA SER A 180 -4.07 -23.56 -4.99
C SER A 180 -4.03 -22.86 -3.63
N VAL A 181 -4.71 -21.69 -3.59
CA VAL A 181 -5.00 -20.83 -2.44
C VAL A 181 -3.84 -19.95 -1.94
N ARG A 182 -3.32 -19.10 -2.83
CA ARG A 182 -2.56 -17.91 -2.44
C ARG A 182 -3.52 -16.87 -1.84
N GLY A 183 -3.89 -17.09 -0.57
CA GLY A 183 -4.22 -16.07 0.42
C GLY A 183 -5.11 -14.91 -0.04
N THR A 184 -6.26 -15.19 -0.64
CA THR A 184 -7.36 -14.23 -0.88
C THR A 184 -8.08 -13.82 0.41
N ARG A 185 -7.31 -13.48 1.45
CA ARG A 185 -7.78 -12.83 2.67
C ARG A 185 -6.77 -11.71 2.94
N MET A 186 -6.75 -10.62 2.17
CA MET A 186 -7.64 -9.49 2.47
C MET A 186 -8.08 -9.52 3.94
N ALA A 187 -7.14 -9.17 4.82
CA ALA A 187 -7.44 -8.62 6.13
C ALA A 187 -8.25 -7.34 5.87
N HIS A 188 -9.55 -7.55 5.80
CA HIS A 188 -10.53 -6.65 5.26
C HIS A 188 -10.89 -5.52 6.26
N HIS A 189 -10.27 -5.44 7.45
CA HIS A 189 -10.88 -4.65 8.54
C HIS A 189 -9.95 -4.10 9.64
N LEU A 190 -8.74 -3.65 9.32
CA LEU A 190 -7.92 -2.84 10.24
C LEU A 190 -7.25 -1.74 9.41
N CYS A 191 -7.75 -0.51 9.21
CA CYS A 191 -8.35 0.43 10.13
C CYS A 191 -9.34 1.37 9.39
N PHE A 192 -10.27 0.79 8.61
CA PHE A 192 -11.27 1.55 7.84
C PHE A 192 -12.54 1.88 8.65
N HIS A 193 -12.40 2.17 9.94
CA HIS A 193 -13.49 2.76 10.71
C HIS A 193 -12.97 3.99 11.44
N TRP A 194 -13.40 5.14 10.92
CA TRP A 194 -13.29 6.50 11.43
C TRP A 194 -12.03 7.30 11.05
N SER A 195 -12.14 8.06 9.97
CA SER A 195 -11.78 9.48 9.93
C SER A 195 -12.59 10.14 8.81
N PHE A 196 -13.50 11.04 9.19
CA PHE A 196 -13.65 12.30 8.48
C PHE A 196 -12.41 13.14 8.75
#